data_AF-A0AAJ5WUH8-F1
#
_entry.id   AF-A0AAJ5WUH8-F1
#
_cell.length_a   1.000
_cell.length_b   1.000
_cell.length_c   1.000
_cell.angle_alpha   90.00
_cell.angle_beta   90.00
_cell.angle_gamma   90.00
#
_symmetry.space_group_name_H-M   'P 1'
#
loop_
_entity.id
_entity.type
_entity.pdbx_description
1 polymer ?
#
loop_
_entity_poly.entity_id
_entity_poly.type
_entity_poly.pdbx_seq_one_letter_code
_entity_poly.pdbx_strand_id
1 'polypeptide(L)'
;MMHKKSHTLIRYNKQRSRNWLLAGVLAILTLACTSRKSVPSGVLDQESMQQVLWDMMLADRFSTSFLVRDTSVKDIRAANFALYEQIFELHDISREEFIESYKFYLTRPDLSREMFDSMAVRGTRLKDTLYKRQQDSLNLERMKTDSLARKDSLHTGSDSLKRVDSLHKVDSLHKVDSLRKVDSLHRVDSLARLRTGKTALKPAEKATARRDSLDRVRASRLLRKQEAARRKARRDSIRKASSIQPTNKSL
;
A
#
# COMPACT_ATOMS: atom_id res chain seq x y z
N MET A 1 -42.69 26.80 70.90
CA MET A 1 -41.37 26.26 70.48
C MET A 1 -41.43 25.11 69.45
N MET A 2 -42.60 24.54 69.12
CA MET A 2 -42.72 23.37 68.23
C MET A 2 -42.71 23.68 66.71
N HIS A 3 -43.04 24.91 66.29
CA HIS A 3 -43.23 25.21 64.85
C HIS A 3 -41.93 25.38 64.03
N LYS A 4 -40.78 25.62 64.69
CA LYS A 4 -39.49 25.84 64.00
C LYS A 4 -38.80 24.55 63.53
N LYS A 5 -39.09 23.40 64.16
CA LYS A 5 -38.43 22.11 63.85
C LYS A 5 -38.94 21.47 62.55
N SER A 6 -40.18 21.75 62.14
CA SER A 6 -40.78 21.23 60.90
C SER A 6 -40.09 21.81 59.65
N HIS A 7 -39.86 23.12 59.62
CA HIS A 7 -39.29 23.79 58.45
C HIS A 7 -37.81 23.45 58.20
N THR A 8 -37.03 23.08 59.23
CA THR A 8 -35.62 22.72 59.09
C THR A 8 -35.44 21.31 58.51
N LEU A 9 -36.30 20.36 58.88
CA LEU A 9 -36.24 18.98 58.36
C LEU A 9 -36.60 18.90 56.87
N ILE A 10 -37.58 19.70 56.41
CA ILE A 10 -37.96 19.77 54.99
C ILE A 10 -36.82 20.36 54.14
N ARG A 11 -36.12 21.40 54.64
CA ARG A 11 -34.96 21.99 53.95
C ARG A 11 -33.78 21.03 53.90
N TYR A 12 -33.55 20.24 54.94
CA TYR A 12 -32.49 19.24 54.98
C TYR A 12 -32.70 18.12 53.96
N ASN A 13 -33.94 17.62 53.83
CA ASN A 13 -34.28 16.57 52.86
C ASN A 13 -34.23 17.06 51.41
N LYS A 14 -34.58 18.33 51.16
CA LYS A 14 -34.46 18.98 49.84
C LYS A 14 -32.99 19.22 49.44
N GLN A 15 -32.11 19.54 50.39
CA GLN A 15 -30.68 19.68 50.13
C GLN A 15 -30.00 18.33 49.87
N ARG A 16 -30.38 17.30 50.63
CA ARG A 16 -29.86 15.93 50.46
C ARG A 16 -30.27 15.36 49.10
N SER A 17 -31.53 15.47 48.68
CA SER A 17 -31.98 15.03 47.36
C SER A 17 -31.29 15.76 46.21
N ARG A 18 -31.01 17.07 46.34
CA ARG A 18 -30.25 17.84 45.34
C ARG A 18 -28.80 17.37 45.21
N ASN A 19 -28.15 17.01 46.32
CA ASN A 19 -26.79 16.44 46.30
C ASN A 19 -26.77 15.03 45.70
N TRP A 20 -27.80 14.21 45.91
CA TRP A 20 -27.93 12.90 45.27
C TRP A 20 -28.20 13.01 43.77
N LEU A 21 -29.01 13.98 43.33
CA LEU A 21 -29.21 14.29 41.92
C LEU A 21 -27.90 14.80 41.27
N LEU A 22 -27.15 15.68 41.94
CA LEU A 22 -25.86 16.15 41.46
C LEU A 22 -24.81 15.02 41.39
N ALA A 23 -24.78 14.12 42.39
CA ALA A 23 -23.91 12.95 42.38
C ALA A 23 -24.30 11.94 41.28
N GLY A 24 -25.60 11.75 41.04
CA GLY A 24 -26.11 10.92 39.94
C GLY A 24 -25.74 11.48 38.56
N VAL A 25 -25.88 12.79 38.35
CA VAL A 25 -25.48 13.45 37.10
C VAL A 25 -23.96 13.39 36.89
N LEU A 26 -23.16 13.57 37.96
CA LEU A 26 -21.70 13.44 37.89
C LEU A 26 -21.26 12.00 37.57
N ALA A 27 -21.95 10.99 38.10
CA ALA A 27 -21.69 9.59 37.77
C ALA A 27 -22.10 9.24 36.33
N ILE A 28 -23.18 9.82 35.79
CA ILE A 28 -23.59 9.61 34.40
C ILE A 28 -22.58 10.24 33.42
N LEU A 29 -21.98 11.37 33.78
CA LEU A 29 -20.95 12.05 32.97
C LEU A 29 -19.64 11.25 32.87
N THR A 30 -19.29 10.41 33.85
CA THR A 30 -18.07 9.58 33.79
C THR A 30 -18.24 8.32 32.94
N LEU A 31 -19.44 7.75 32.84
CA LEU A 31 -19.70 6.60 31.94
C LEU A 31 -19.69 6.97 30.45
N ALA A 32 -19.90 8.24 30.09
CA ALA A 32 -19.91 8.68 28.70
C ALA A 32 -18.52 8.68 28.02
N CYS A 33 -17.43 8.53 28.78
CA CYS A 33 -16.06 8.59 28.26
C CYS A 33 -15.36 7.22 28.10
N THR A 34 -16.00 6.10 28.44
CA THR A 34 -15.27 4.83 28.69
C THR A 34 -15.14 3.83 27.54
N SER A 35 -15.71 4.04 26.33
CA SER A 35 -15.58 3.00 25.28
C SER A 35 -15.41 3.47 23.84
N ARG A 36 -14.89 4.69 23.61
CA ARG A 36 -14.73 5.19 22.22
C ARG A 36 -13.63 4.48 21.41
N LYS A 37 -12.70 3.76 22.06
CA LYS A 37 -11.57 3.08 21.40
C LYS A 37 -11.44 1.60 21.74
N SER A 38 -12.46 0.96 22.32
CA SER A 38 -12.37 -0.45 22.69
C SER A 38 -12.45 -1.34 21.44
N VAL A 39 -11.36 -2.03 21.15
CA VAL A 39 -11.28 -3.07 20.13
C VAL A 39 -11.85 -4.37 20.73
N PRO A 40 -12.79 -5.07 20.06
CA PRO A 40 -13.38 -6.30 20.56
C PRO A 40 -12.36 -7.45 20.56
N SER A 41 -12.57 -8.42 21.45
CA SER A 41 -11.77 -9.65 21.51
C SER A 41 -11.83 -10.39 20.16
N GLY A 42 -10.67 -10.66 19.56
CA GLY A 42 -10.55 -11.29 18.24
C GLY A 42 -10.25 -10.32 17.08
N VAL A 43 -10.12 -9.03 17.37
CA VAL A 43 -9.56 -8.04 16.44
C VAL A 43 -8.21 -7.56 16.98
N LEU A 44 -7.22 -7.47 16.09
CA LEU A 44 -5.90 -6.95 16.38
C LEU A 44 -6.00 -5.53 16.94
N ASP A 45 -5.24 -5.27 18.00
CA ASP A 45 -5.11 -3.93 18.54
C ASP A 45 -4.47 -2.97 17.52
N GLN A 46 -4.59 -1.68 17.79
CA GLN A 46 -4.18 -0.66 16.85
C GLN A 46 -2.67 -0.64 16.64
N GLU A 47 -1.87 -0.99 17.66
CA GLU A 47 -0.41 -0.99 17.56
C GLU A 47 0.06 -2.19 16.74
N SER A 48 -0.41 -3.40 17.06
CA SER A 48 -0.09 -4.62 16.30
C SER A 48 -0.50 -4.49 14.84
N MET A 49 -1.69 -3.94 14.55
CA MET A 49 -2.11 -3.67 13.18
C MET A 49 -1.18 -2.68 12.45
N GLN A 50 -0.67 -1.64 13.13
CA GLN A 50 0.31 -0.73 12.54
C GLN A 50 1.62 -1.45 12.19
N GLN A 51 2.09 -2.34 13.06
CA GLN A 51 3.34 -3.06 12.84
C GLN A 51 3.22 -4.03 11.66
N VAL A 52 2.15 -4.83 11.61
CA VAL A 52 1.87 -5.75 10.51
C VAL A 52 1.74 -4.99 9.19
N LEU A 53 0.95 -3.91 9.15
CA LEU A 53 0.77 -3.11 7.94
C LEU A 53 2.07 -2.46 7.48
N TRP A 54 2.91 -2.02 8.41
CA TRP A 54 4.22 -1.46 8.09
C TRP A 54 5.11 -2.47 7.37
N ASP A 55 5.17 -3.71 7.86
CA ASP A 55 5.97 -4.77 7.26
C ASP A 55 5.40 -5.25 5.92
N MET A 56 4.06 -5.32 5.80
CA MET A 56 3.41 -5.58 4.51
C MET A 56 3.73 -4.49 3.47
N MET A 57 3.74 -3.22 3.87
CA MET A 57 4.16 -2.12 2.99
C MET A 57 5.63 -2.25 2.58
N LEU A 58 6.50 -2.70 3.49
CA LEU A 58 7.90 -2.95 3.19
C LEU A 58 8.06 -4.12 2.20
N ALA A 59 7.31 -5.21 2.38
CA ALA A 59 7.28 -6.32 1.43
C ALA A 59 6.81 -5.89 0.04
N ASP A 60 5.80 -5.02 -0.04
CA ASP A 60 5.33 -4.46 -1.33
C ASP A 60 6.41 -3.60 -2.00
N ARG A 61 7.14 -2.79 -1.23
CA ARG A 61 8.28 -2.03 -1.74
C ARG A 61 9.39 -2.95 -2.22
N PHE A 62 9.69 -4.01 -1.47
CA PHE A 62 10.68 -5.00 -1.87
C PHE A 62 10.28 -5.70 -3.17
N SER A 63 9.04 -6.16 -3.26
CA SER A 63 8.48 -6.81 -4.44
C SER A 63 8.57 -5.92 -5.68
N THR A 64 8.14 -4.67 -5.57
CA THR A 64 8.15 -3.72 -6.69
C THR A 64 9.56 -3.25 -7.08
N SER A 65 10.50 -3.20 -6.14
CA SER A 65 11.87 -2.71 -6.40
C SER A 65 12.82 -3.80 -6.86
N PHE A 66 12.65 -5.03 -6.36
CA PHE A 66 13.58 -6.14 -6.55
C PHE A 66 12.95 -7.29 -7.34
N LEU A 67 11.81 -7.83 -6.90
CA LEU A 67 11.22 -9.03 -7.53
C LEU A 67 10.77 -8.78 -8.98
N VAL A 68 10.29 -7.58 -9.31
CA VAL A 68 9.94 -7.22 -10.69
C VAL A 68 11.15 -7.21 -11.63
N ARG A 69 12.36 -6.95 -11.10
CA ARG A 69 13.60 -6.88 -11.89
C ARG A 69 14.35 -8.20 -11.92
N ASP A 70 14.00 -9.13 -11.04
CA ASP A 70 14.61 -10.44 -10.96
C ASP A 70 14.02 -11.37 -12.03
N THR A 71 14.83 -11.71 -13.04
CA THR A 71 14.43 -12.59 -14.13
C THR A 71 14.18 -14.04 -13.69
N SER A 72 14.66 -14.43 -12.51
CA SER A 72 14.44 -15.78 -11.96
C SER A 72 13.03 -15.96 -11.39
N VAL A 73 12.38 -14.87 -10.96
CA VAL A 73 11.05 -14.88 -10.36
C VAL A 73 9.99 -14.81 -11.44
N LYS A 74 9.42 -15.96 -11.79
CA LYS A 74 8.38 -16.06 -12.83
C LYS A 74 7.00 -15.61 -12.35
N ASP A 75 6.68 -15.83 -11.07
CA ASP A 75 5.40 -15.46 -10.47
C ASP A 75 5.61 -14.52 -9.29
N ILE A 76 5.61 -13.22 -9.60
CA ILE A 76 5.74 -12.14 -8.61
C ILE A 76 4.57 -12.17 -7.62
N ARG A 77 3.37 -12.60 -8.03
CA ARG A 77 2.21 -12.63 -7.14
C ARG A 77 2.38 -13.72 -6.09
N ALA A 78 2.75 -14.92 -6.50
CA ALA A 78 3.02 -16.03 -5.57
C ALA A 78 4.16 -15.66 -4.59
N ALA A 79 5.24 -15.05 -5.09
CA ALA A 79 6.33 -14.59 -4.25
C ALA A 79 5.88 -13.53 -3.22
N ASN A 80 5.04 -12.56 -3.63
CA ASN A 80 4.52 -11.55 -2.71
C ASN A 80 3.57 -12.15 -1.66
N PHE A 81 2.78 -13.16 -2.03
CA PHE A 81 1.94 -13.87 -1.07
C PHE A 81 2.77 -14.65 -0.05
N ALA A 82 3.88 -15.27 -0.45
CA ALA A 82 4.79 -15.94 0.47
C ALA A 82 5.43 -14.96 1.46
N LEU A 83 5.76 -13.74 1.03
CA LEU A 83 6.26 -12.69 1.93
C LEU A 83 5.20 -12.29 2.98
N TYR A 84 3.92 -12.20 2.59
CA TYR A 84 2.87 -11.90 3.56
C TYR A 84 2.65 -13.02 4.58
N GLU A 85 2.74 -14.29 4.17
CA GLU A 85 2.67 -15.41 5.13
C GLU A 85 3.81 -15.33 6.15
N GLN A 86 5.04 -15.04 5.69
CA GLN A 86 6.17 -14.83 6.61
C GLN A 86 5.93 -13.67 7.57
N ILE A 87 5.33 -12.57 7.10
CA ILE A 87 4.98 -11.44 7.97
C ILE A 87 3.94 -11.87 9.00
N PHE A 88 2.91 -12.62 8.62
CA PHE A 88 1.90 -13.09 9.56
C PHE A 88 2.49 -14.02 10.63
N GLU A 89 3.42 -14.91 10.24
CA GLU A 89 4.20 -15.72 11.18
C GLU A 89 5.05 -14.88 12.12
N LEU A 90 5.73 -13.84 11.64
CA LEU A 90 6.56 -12.94 12.46
C LEU A 90 5.76 -12.14 13.49
N HIS A 91 4.48 -11.89 13.21
CA HIS A 91 3.58 -11.15 14.10
C HIS A 91 2.69 -12.07 14.94
N ASP A 92 2.89 -13.39 14.88
CA ASP A 92 2.08 -14.40 15.59
C ASP A 92 0.57 -14.30 15.28
N ILE A 93 0.21 -13.96 14.03
CA ILE A 93 -1.18 -13.79 13.61
C ILE A 93 -1.53 -14.72 12.46
N SER A 94 -2.82 -15.05 12.35
CA SER A 94 -3.34 -15.72 11.16
C SER A 94 -3.74 -14.72 10.08
N ARG A 95 -3.74 -15.19 8.82
CA ARG A 95 -4.30 -14.46 7.68
C ARG A 95 -5.76 -14.05 7.92
N GLU A 96 -6.56 -14.95 8.49
CA GLU A 96 -7.97 -14.72 8.78
C GLU A 96 -8.15 -13.62 9.81
N GLU A 97 -7.38 -13.67 10.89
CA GLU A 97 -7.36 -12.66 11.94
C GLU A 97 -6.96 -11.29 11.40
N PHE A 98 -5.94 -11.22 10.55
CA PHE A 98 -5.57 -9.99 9.86
C PHE A 98 -6.73 -9.45 9.01
N ILE A 99 -7.37 -10.29 8.20
CA ILE A 99 -8.45 -9.87 7.31
C ILE A 99 -9.65 -9.34 8.10
N GLU A 100 -10.10 -10.05 9.14
CA GLU A 100 -11.22 -9.60 9.97
C GLU A 100 -10.88 -8.31 10.72
N SER A 101 -9.67 -8.22 11.25
CA SER A 101 -9.19 -7.02 11.93
C SER A 101 -9.09 -5.83 10.99
N TYR A 102 -8.57 -6.04 9.77
CA TYR A 102 -8.45 -4.99 8.78
C TYR A 102 -9.82 -4.47 8.34
N LYS A 103 -10.80 -5.36 8.11
CA LYS A 103 -12.19 -4.95 7.83
C LYS A 103 -12.77 -4.09 8.95
N PHE A 104 -12.55 -4.48 10.20
CA PHE A 104 -13.00 -3.71 11.36
C PHE A 104 -12.47 -2.27 11.30
N TYR A 105 -11.18 -2.08 11.06
CA TYR A 105 -10.58 -0.73 10.95
C TYR A 105 -11.12 0.03 9.73
N LEU A 106 -11.35 -0.63 8.59
CA LEU A 106 -11.92 0.02 7.40
C LEU A 106 -13.34 0.54 7.62
N THR A 107 -14.14 -0.12 8.46
CA THR A 107 -15.49 0.35 8.82
C THR A 107 -15.49 1.55 9.78
N ARG A 108 -14.32 1.92 10.32
CA ARG A 108 -14.14 2.97 11.34
C ARG A 108 -13.15 4.02 10.86
N PRO A 109 -13.62 5.08 10.18
CA PRO A 109 -12.76 6.14 9.64
C PRO A 109 -11.93 6.87 10.70
N ASP A 110 -12.44 6.96 11.93
CA ASP A 110 -11.76 7.57 13.07
C ASP A 110 -10.51 6.78 13.48
N LEU A 111 -10.63 5.47 13.69
CA LEU A 111 -9.52 4.61 14.09
C LEU A 111 -8.53 4.40 12.95
N SER A 112 -9.03 4.13 11.74
CA SER A 112 -8.16 3.92 10.58
C SER A 112 -7.34 5.17 10.25
N ARG A 113 -7.93 6.38 10.35
CA ARG A 113 -7.19 7.62 10.13
C ARG A 113 -6.06 7.79 11.13
N GLU A 114 -6.33 7.62 12.43
CA GLU A 114 -5.30 7.73 13.47
C GLU A 114 -4.14 6.74 13.21
N MET A 115 -4.48 5.51 12.82
CA MET A 115 -3.53 4.47 12.46
C MET A 115 -2.64 4.84 11.25
N PHE A 116 -3.24 5.28 10.14
CA PHE A 116 -2.49 5.64 8.93
C PHE A 116 -1.68 6.93 9.12
N ASP A 117 -2.20 7.91 9.85
CA ASP A 117 -1.48 9.15 10.18
C ASP A 117 -0.24 8.84 11.03
N SER A 118 -0.37 7.96 12.03
CA SER A 118 0.77 7.48 12.84
C SER A 118 1.85 6.82 11.97
N MET A 119 1.47 5.93 11.06
CA MET A 119 2.41 5.28 10.14
C MET A 119 3.08 6.27 9.18
N ALA A 120 2.35 7.28 8.69
CA ALA A 120 2.92 8.32 7.85
C ALA A 120 3.99 9.13 8.61
N VAL A 121 3.71 9.51 9.87
CA VAL A 121 4.70 10.17 10.74
C VAL A 121 5.92 9.27 10.97
N ARG A 122 5.73 7.98 11.26
CA ARG A 122 6.83 7.00 11.38
C ARG A 122 7.69 6.99 10.12
N GLY A 123 7.08 6.96 8.94
CA GLY A 123 7.79 6.99 7.67
C GLY A 123 8.61 8.27 7.45
N THR A 124 8.05 9.43 7.78
CA THR A 124 8.80 10.70 7.69
C THR A 124 10.01 10.72 8.63
N ARG A 125 9.84 10.30 9.90
CA ARG A 125 10.94 10.21 10.88
C ARG A 125 12.04 9.26 10.42
N LEU A 126 11.67 8.09 9.91
CA LEU A 126 12.64 7.13 9.40
C LEU A 126 13.42 7.71 8.22
N LYS A 127 12.72 8.35 7.28
CA LYS A 127 13.35 9.01 6.14
C LYS A 127 14.38 10.07 6.58
N ASP A 128 14.00 10.94 7.51
CA ASP A 128 14.86 12.03 7.97
C ASP A 128 16.09 11.50 8.72
N THR A 129 15.93 10.44 9.52
CA THR A 129 17.07 9.80 10.21
C THR A 129 18.02 9.11 9.23
N LEU A 130 17.51 8.48 8.17
CA LEU A 130 18.34 7.87 7.13
C LEU A 130 19.12 8.92 6.32
N TYR A 131 18.48 10.03 5.93
CA TYR A 131 19.17 11.11 5.22
C TYR A 131 20.25 11.76 6.08
N LYS A 132 19.97 12.02 7.36
CA LYS A 132 20.97 12.58 8.27
C LYS A 132 22.16 11.65 8.45
N ARG A 133 21.93 10.35 8.68
CA ARG A 133 23.00 9.34 8.79
C ARG A 133 23.85 9.28 7.52
N GLN A 134 23.21 9.34 6.35
CA GLN A 134 23.93 9.37 5.09
C GLN A 134 24.80 10.62 4.98
N GLN A 135 24.27 11.80 5.31
CA GLN A 135 25.03 13.04 5.29
C GLN A 135 26.22 13.02 6.26
N ASP A 136 26.02 12.51 7.48
CA ASP A 136 27.07 12.38 8.48
C ASP A 136 28.19 11.44 8.01
N SER A 137 27.84 10.34 7.33
CA SER A 137 28.83 9.43 6.74
C SER A 137 29.64 10.10 5.63
N LEU A 138 29.02 10.91 4.77
CA LEU A 138 29.72 11.65 3.70
C LEU A 138 30.65 12.73 4.28
N ASN A 139 30.20 13.43 5.33
CA ASN A 139 31.03 14.42 6.02
C ASN A 139 32.23 13.76 6.71
N LEU A 140 32.04 12.60 7.34
CA LEU A 140 33.12 11.83 7.95
C LEU A 140 34.16 11.37 6.93
N GLU A 141 33.71 10.87 5.77
CA GLU A 141 34.63 10.49 4.68
C GLU A 141 35.41 11.70 4.15
N ARG A 142 34.76 12.87 3.99
CA ARG A 142 35.45 14.11 3.58
C ARG A 142 36.50 14.56 4.60
N MET A 143 36.19 14.45 5.89
CA MET A 143 37.16 14.76 6.95
C MET A 143 38.38 13.83 6.94
N LYS A 144 38.18 12.54 6.65
CA LYS A 144 39.29 11.58 6.50
C LYS A 144 40.16 11.93 5.29
N THR A 145 39.57 12.24 4.14
CA THR A 145 40.34 12.60 2.93
C THR A 145 41.15 13.89 3.13
N ASP A 146 40.59 14.89 3.82
CA ASP A 146 41.30 16.14 4.09
C ASP A 146 42.48 15.92 5.06
N SER A 147 42.32 15.01 6.02
CA SER A 147 43.40 14.65 6.95
C SER A 147 44.50 13.80 6.29
N LEU A 148 44.19 13.02 5.26
CA LEU A 148 45.17 12.26 4.47
C LEU A 148 45.88 13.16 3.44
N ALA A 149 45.15 14.07 2.79
CA ALA A 149 45.73 15.06 1.87
C ALA A 149 46.73 15.99 2.59
N ARG A 150 46.49 16.30 3.88
CA ARG A 150 47.42 17.08 4.71
C ARG A 150 48.73 16.34 5.04
N LYS A 151 48.74 15.01 4.96
CA LYS A 151 49.93 14.18 5.19
C LYS A 151 50.81 14.06 3.93
N ASP A 152 50.21 14.19 2.75
CA ASP A 152 50.90 14.09 1.45
C ASP A 152 51.23 15.46 0.82
N SER A 153 50.79 16.57 1.43
CA SER A 153 51.11 17.95 0.99
C SER A 153 52.57 18.39 1.27
N LEU A 154 53.51 17.44 1.31
CA LEU A 154 54.95 17.70 1.27
C LEU A 154 55.53 17.47 -0.13
N HIS A 155 54.74 17.50 -1.21
CA HIS A 155 55.27 17.83 -2.54
C HIS A 155 54.16 18.17 -3.54
N THR A 156 54.33 19.29 -4.25
CA THR A 156 53.64 19.66 -5.51
C THR A 156 52.12 19.88 -5.40
N GLY A 157 51.59 21.10 -5.39
CA GLY A 157 51.82 22.13 -6.39
C GLY A 157 50.73 22.02 -7.45
N SER A 158 49.74 22.92 -7.38
CA SER A 158 48.88 23.45 -8.46
C SER A 158 48.48 22.50 -9.61
N ASP A 159 47.16 22.27 -9.74
CA ASP A 159 46.45 21.79 -10.95
C ASP A 159 45.70 20.47 -10.78
N SER A 160 44.54 20.50 -10.11
CA SER A 160 43.47 19.50 -10.34
C SER A 160 42.06 19.99 -9.95
N LEU A 161 41.84 21.31 -9.96
CA LEU A 161 40.51 21.90 -9.76
C LEU A 161 39.63 21.82 -11.02
N LYS A 162 39.41 20.65 -11.63
CA LYS A 162 38.36 20.45 -12.64
C LYS A 162 37.86 19.00 -12.70
N ARG A 163 37.11 18.55 -11.69
CA ARG A 163 36.04 17.54 -11.90
C ARG A 163 35.05 17.47 -10.74
N VAL A 164 34.32 18.56 -10.50
CA VAL A 164 33.05 18.51 -9.78
C VAL A 164 31.98 18.89 -10.78
N ASP A 165 31.51 17.92 -11.57
CA ASP A 165 30.31 18.04 -12.40
C ASP A 165 29.99 16.66 -12.97
N SER A 166 29.52 15.72 -12.14
CA SER A 166 28.81 14.51 -12.57
C SER A 166 28.29 13.74 -11.36
N LEU A 167 27.27 14.28 -10.66
CA LEU A 167 26.38 13.45 -9.83
C LEU A 167 25.03 14.12 -9.57
N HIS A 168 24.47 14.79 -10.59
CA HIS A 168 23.03 15.02 -10.66
C HIS A 168 22.36 13.72 -11.16
N LYS A 169 22.08 12.79 -10.27
CA LYS A 169 21.12 11.70 -10.53
C LYS A 169 20.47 11.15 -9.26
N VAL A 170 20.00 12.05 -8.39
CA VAL A 170 19.10 11.70 -7.27
C VAL A 170 17.75 12.40 -7.46
N ASP A 171 17.17 12.31 -8.66
CA ASP A 171 15.78 12.75 -8.90
C ASP A 171 14.75 11.62 -8.78
N SER A 172 15.16 10.40 -8.41
CA SER A 172 14.25 9.24 -8.41
C SER A 172 13.40 9.08 -7.13
N LEU A 173 13.45 10.01 -6.17
CA LEU A 173 12.78 9.85 -4.87
C LEU A 173 11.56 10.75 -4.64
N HIS A 174 10.97 11.30 -5.70
CA HIS A 174 9.70 12.03 -5.65
C HIS A 174 8.43 11.14 -5.65
N LYS A 175 8.51 9.89 -5.19
CA LYS A 175 7.37 8.93 -5.22
C LYS A 175 6.85 8.54 -3.84
N VAL A 176 6.76 9.51 -2.94
CA VAL A 176 6.06 9.39 -1.65
C VAL A 176 4.64 9.97 -1.73
N ASP A 177 4.37 10.91 -2.65
CA ASP A 177 3.01 11.44 -2.85
C ASP A 177 2.03 10.45 -3.50
N SER A 178 2.53 9.36 -4.09
CA SER A 178 1.68 8.28 -4.63
C SER A 178 1.12 7.35 -3.55
N LEU A 179 1.55 7.45 -2.28
CA LEU A 179 0.99 6.64 -1.18
C LEU A 179 -0.41 7.10 -0.75
N ARG A 180 -0.92 8.19 -1.32
CA ARG A 180 -2.26 8.73 -1.04
C ARG A 180 -3.40 8.11 -1.86
N LYS A 181 -3.14 7.14 -2.75
CA LYS A 181 -4.21 6.56 -3.57
C LYS A 181 -4.14 5.03 -3.66
N VAL A 182 -4.90 4.39 -2.77
CA VAL A 182 -5.80 3.26 -3.10
C VAL A 182 -5.14 2.13 -3.92
N ASP A 183 -4.27 1.32 -3.32
CA ASP A 183 -3.82 0.05 -3.94
C ASP A 183 -3.76 -1.13 -2.95
N SER A 184 -3.51 -0.86 -1.66
CA SER A 184 -3.58 -1.87 -0.59
C SER A 184 -5.00 -2.43 -0.39
N LEU A 185 -6.04 -1.65 -0.67
CA LEU A 185 -7.44 -2.10 -0.65
C LEU A 185 -7.76 -3.18 -1.70
N HIS A 186 -7.18 -3.10 -2.90
CA HIS A 186 -7.50 -4.03 -4.00
C HIS A 186 -6.83 -5.41 -3.83
N ARG A 187 -5.75 -5.48 -3.04
CA ARG A 187 -5.01 -6.72 -2.76
C ARG A 187 -5.58 -7.52 -1.60
N VAL A 188 -6.11 -6.86 -0.56
CA VAL A 188 -6.86 -7.57 0.49
C VAL A 188 -8.14 -8.20 -0.07
N ASP A 189 -8.81 -7.54 -1.02
CA ASP A 189 -9.91 -8.17 -1.77
C ASP A 189 -9.43 -9.40 -2.56
N SER A 190 -8.20 -9.37 -3.10
CA SER A 190 -7.59 -10.54 -3.76
C SER A 190 -7.24 -11.68 -2.79
N LEU A 191 -6.79 -11.37 -1.56
CA LEU A 191 -6.60 -12.33 -0.47
C LEU A 191 -7.94 -12.94 -0.03
N ALA A 192 -9.00 -12.12 0.07
CA ALA A 192 -10.35 -12.57 0.40
C ALA A 192 -10.97 -13.44 -0.70
N ARG A 193 -10.68 -13.17 -1.98
CA ARG A 193 -11.09 -14.01 -3.12
C ARG A 193 -10.44 -15.39 -3.10
N LEU A 194 -9.19 -15.52 -2.64
CA LEU A 194 -8.55 -16.83 -2.47
C LEU A 194 -9.25 -17.69 -1.41
N ARG A 195 -9.88 -17.07 -0.40
CA ARG A 195 -10.76 -17.75 0.58
C ARG A 195 -11.98 -18.38 -0.09
N THR A 196 -12.57 -17.71 -1.09
CA THR A 196 -13.72 -18.24 -1.86
C THR A 196 -13.33 -19.29 -2.90
N GLY A 197 -12.05 -19.43 -3.23
CA GLY A 197 -11.56 -20.37 -4.25
C GLY A 197 -11.46 -21.83 -3.80
N LYS A 198 -11.56 -22.12 -2.49
CA LYS A 198 -11.47 -23.48 -1.94
C LYS A 198 -12.80 -24.10 -1.49
N THR A 199 -13.92 -23.40 -1.62
CA THR A 199 -15.26 -23.97 -1.34
C THR A 199 -16.16 -23.90 -2.58
N ALA A 200 -16.37 -25.06 -3.21
CA ALA A 200 -17.43 -25.41 -4.16
C ALA A 200 -18.11 -24.24 -4.94
N LEU A 201 -17.55 -23.85 -6.09
CA LEU A 201 -18.27 -23.09 -7.11
C LEU A 201 -19.44 -23.91 -7.67
N LYS A 202 -20.66 -23.38 -7.52
CA LYS A 202 -21.91 -23.96 -8.05
C LYS A 202 -21.83 -24.18 -9.57
N PRO A 203 -22.42 -25.25 -10.13
CA PRO A 203 -22.27 -25.64 -11.54
C PRO A 203 -22.71 -24.60 -12.60
N ALA A 204 -23.57 -23.63 -12.23
CA ALA A 204 -24.18 -22.69 -13.16
C ALA A 204 -23.20 -21.63 -13.71
N GLU A 205 -22.18 -21.23 -12.95
CA GLU A 205 -21.24 -20.17 -13.34
C GLU A 205 -20.08 -20.68 -14.22
N LYS A 206 -19.77 -21.98 -14.16
CA LYS A 206 -18.81 -22.62 -15.07
C LYS A 206 -19.33 -22.72 -16.51
N ALA A 207 -20.66 -22.77 -16.69
CA ALA A 207 -21.28 -22.87 -18.01
C ALA A 207 -21.24 -21.55 -18.79
N THR A 208 -21.41 -20.41 -18.10
CA THR A 208 -21.34 -19.07 -18.71
C THR A 208 -19.90 -18.70 -19.07
N ALA A 209 -18.93 -18.95 -18.18
CA ALA A 209 -17.51 -18.72 -18.48
C ALA A 209 -16.97 -19.59 -19.63
N ARG A 210 -17.47 -20.83 -19.78
CA ARG A 210 -17.14 -21.70 -20.93
C ARG A 210 -17.78 -21.22 -22.23
N ARG A 211 -18.98 -20.62 -22.19
CA ARG A 211 -19.62 -20.02 -23.38
C ARG A 211 -18.85 -18.79 -23.86
N ASP A 212 -18.54 -17.88 -22.95
CA ASP A 212 -17.82 -16.64 -23.28
C ASP A 212 -16.41 -16.89 -23.84
N SER A 213 -15.71 -17.90 -23.31
CA SER A 213 -14.40 -18.29 -23.84
C SER A 213 -14.50 -18.93 -25.23
N LEU A 214 -15.54 -19.72 -25.51
CA LEU A 214 -15.76 -20.31 -26.82
C LEU A 214 -16.08 -19.25 -27.89
N ASP A 215 -16.87 -18.23 -27.53
CA ASP A 215 -17.25 -17.14 -28.43
C ASP A 215 -16.06 -16.22 -28.75
N ARG A 216 -15.18 -15.97 -27.78
CA ARG A 216 -13.90 -15.27 -28.04
C ARG A 216 -13.00 -16.04 -29.00
N VAL A 217 -12.91 -17.36 -28.86
CA VAL A 217 -12.11 -18.21 -29.78
C VAL A 217 -12.71 -18.23 -31.19
N ARG A 218 -14.05 -18.26 -31.32
CA ARG A 218 -14.75 -18.17 -32.61
C ARG A 218 -14.53 -16.80 -33.27
N ALA A 219 -14.69 -15.71 -32.52
CA ALA A 219 -14.42 -14.35 -33.01
C ALA A 219 -12.98 -14.21 -33.52
N SER A 220 -12.01 -14.76 -32.79
CA SER A 220 -10.60 -14.75 -33.15
C SER A 220 -10.31 -15.53 -34.45
N ARG A 221 -10.99 -16.66 -34.67
CA ARG A 221 -10.87 -17.41 -35.93
C ARG A 221 -11.49 -16.68 -37.12
N LEU A 222 -12.61 -15.98 -36.93
CA LEU A 222 -13.25 -15.20 -37.99
C LEU A 222 -12.40 -14.01 -38.42
N LEU A 223 -11.78 -13.31 -37.46
CA LEU A 223 -10.84 -12.23 -37.74
C LEU A 223 -9.63 -12.74 -38.54
N ARG A 224 -9.02 -13.86 -38.13
CA ARG A 224 -7.91 -14.47 -38.88
C ARG A 224 -8.31 -14.87 -40.30
N LYS A 225 -9.53 -15.37 -40.52
CA LYS A 225 -10.05 -15.69 -41.85
C LYS A 225 -10.25 -14.42 -42.71
N GLN A 226 -10.80 -13.35 -42.14
CA GLN A 226 -10.95 -12.07 -42.86
C GLN A 226 -9.60 -11.44 -43.21
N GLU A 227 -8.64 -11.46 -42.29
CA GLU A 227 -7.29 -10.95 -42.55
C GLU A 227 -6.56 -11.74 -43.64
N ALA A 228 -6.71 -13.07 -43.65
CA ALA A 228 -6.16 -13.92 -44.71
C ALA A 228 -6.79 -13.60 -46.08
N ALA A 229 -8.10 -13.39 -46.15
CA ALA A 229 -8.80 -12.99 -47.37
C ALA A 229 -8.33 -11.61 -47.87
N ARG A 230 -8.18 -10.63 -46.97
CA ARG A 230 -7.64 -9.30 -47.31
C ARG A 230 -6.21 -9.36 -47.82
N ARG A 231 -5.36 -10.19 -47.22
CA ARG A 231 -3.97 -10.41 -47.70
C ARG A 231 -3.94 -11.03 -49.09
N LYS A 232 -4.82 -11.99 -49.37
CA LYS A 232 -4.94 -12.59 -50.71
C LYS A 232 -5.38 -11.56 -51.75
N ALA A 233 -6.45 -10.80 -51.48
CA ALA A 233 -6.93 -9.75 -52.37
C ALA A 233 -5.86 -8.68 -52.65
N ARG A 234 -5.05 -8.30 -51.65
CA ARG A 234 -3.92 -7.37 -51.82
C ARG A 234 -2.80 -7.95 -52.68
N ARG A 235 -2.51 -9.26 -52.59
CA ARG A 235 -1.54 -9.91 -53.49
C ARG A 235 -2.05 -9.95 -54.93
N ASP A 236 -3.32 -10.26 -55.11
CA ASP A 236 -3.94 -10.34 -56.44
C ASP A 236 -3.99 -8.96 -57.12
N SER A 237 -4.24 -7.88 -56.37
CA SER A 237 -4.19 -6.51 -56.90
C SER A 237 -2.77 -6.07 -57.27
N ILE A 238 -1.75 -6.44 -56.48
CA ILE A 238 -0.34 -6.19 -56.81
C ILE A 238 0.06 -6.96 -58.08
N ARG A 239 -0.35 -8.22 -58.22
CA ARG A 239 -0.07 -9.03 -59.41
C ARG A 239 -0.72 -8.44 -60.66
N LYS A 240 -1.94 -7.91 -60.54
CA LYS A 240 -2.63 -7.23 -61.65
C LYS A 240 -1.95 -5.92 -62.04
N ALA A 241 -1.47 -5.14 -61.07
CA ALA A 241 -0.70 -3.91 -61.33
C ALA A 241 0.65 -4.20 -62.01
N SER A 242 1.33 -5.29 -61.63
CA SER A 242 2.60 -5.70 -62.25
C SER A 242 2.46 -6.23 -63.68
N SER A 243 1.25 -6.62 -64.10
CA SER A 243 0.96 -7.04 -65.48
C SER A 243 0.75 -5.86 -66.44
N ILE A 244 0.71 -4.62 -65.94
CA ILE A 244 0.49 -3.40 -66.69
C ILE A 244 1.77 -2.55 -66.61
N GLN A 245 2.88 -3.07 -67.15
CA GLN A 245 4.01 -2.21 -67.51
C GLN A 245 4.05 -2.06 -69.03
N PRO A 246 4.12 -0.83 -69.57
CA PRO A 246 4.24 -0.60 -71.00
C PRO A 246 5.64 -1.01 -71.47
N THR A 247 5.69 -1.84 -72.50
CA THR A 247 6.90 -2.19 -73.23
C THR A 247 7.42 -0.97 -73.99
N ASN A 248 8.31 -0.19 -73.36
CA ASN A 248 9.09 0.81 -74.08
C ASN A 248 10.12 0.09 -74.97
N LYS A 249 9.75 -0.13 -76.24
CA LYS A 249 10.69 -0.40 -77.33
C LYS A 249 11.46 0.90 -77.62
N SER A 250 12.74 0.93 -77.29
CA SER A 250 13.68 1.96 -77.72
C SER A 250 14.14 1.69 -79.17
N LEU A 251 13.89 2.65 -80.06
CA LEU A 251 14.62 2.87 -81.32
C LEU A 251 15.74 3.88 -81.06
#